data_AF-A0AAE5VSG9-F1
#
_entry.id   AF-A0AAE5VSG9-F1
#
_cell.length_a   1.000
_cell.length_b   1.000
_cell.length_c   1.000
_cell.angle_alpha   90.00
_cell.angle_beta   90.00
_cell.angle_gamma   90.00
#
_symmetry.space_group_name_H-M   'P 1'
#
loop_
_entity.id
_entity.type
_entity.pdbx_description
1 polymer ?
#
loop_
_entity_poly.entity_id
_entity_poly.type
_entity_poly.pdbx_seq_one_letter_code
_entity_poly.pdbx_strand_id
1 'polypeptide(L)'
;MNEAFLPCVSRAETDIDIRVAISTFHKARLKSKRMLSGQIMEVVLEVKKVFYNAKSVISLKYPEGSAVRSYSVVTLGGKDYDSLTCHVKLREGGLFSGLLLQWPVGEPLEYSIASPALPVYEQSLSRLNVVSGGSGMGAALSRAQELVAKYGIREVAIYAVNRAGLSDYHAGCIEMFRKTVECDVHVTNFPFSEWTHPDFAIGEHLMHDTLTIGVGSDGVIGKLKNLPLCELESFG
;
A
#
# COMPACT_ATOMS: atom_id res chain seq x y z
N MET A 1 7.41 -20.42 17.98
CA MET A 1 7.37 -21.19 16.71
C MET A 1 6.70 -20.30 15.68
N ASN A 2 7.27 -20.16 14.48
CA ASN A 2 6.60 -19.44 13.39
C ASN A 2 5.51 -20.34 12.81
N GLU A 3 4.24 -19.97 13.01
CA GLU A 3 3.06 -20.72 12.53
C GLU A 3 2.71 -20.41 11.05
N ALA A 4 3.55 -19.65 10.35
CA ALA A 4 3.33 -19.25 8.97
C ALA A 4 4.52 -19.62 8.08
N PHE A 5 4.23 -20.09 6.87
CA PHE A 5 5.22 -20.41 5.84
C PHE A 5 4.72 -19.98 4.46
N LEU A 6 5.65 -19.77 3.53
CA LEU A 6 5.34 -19.43 2.15
C LEU A 6 5.32 -20.71 1.31
N PRO A 7 4.15 -21.21 0.87
CA PRO A 7 4.06 -22.52 0.23
C PRO A 7 4.91 -22.64 -1.05
N CYS A 8 5.19 -21.53 -1.74
CA CYS A 8 6.01 -21.52 -2.96
C CYS A 8 7.52 -21.71 -2.73
N VAL A 9 8.01 -21.58 -1.50
CA VAL A 9 9.44 -21.73 -1.14
C VAL A 9 9.65 -22.68 0.03
N SER A 10 8.60 -23.39 0.44
CA SER A 10 8.62 -24.35 1.55
C SER A 10 8.47 -25.78 1.02
N ARG A 11 9.10 -26.72 1.71
CA ARG A 11 9.01 -28.16 1.44
C ARG A 11 8.56 -28.87 2.72
N ALA A 12 7.56 -29.74 2.61
CA ALA A 12 7.12 -30.55 3.73
C ALA A 12 8.12 -31.69 4.00
N GLU A 13 8.56 -31.85 5.25
CA GLU A 13 9.45 -32.95 5.68
C GLU A 13 8.66 -34.13 6.26
N THR A 14 7.42 -33.90 6.68
CA THR A 14 6.45 -34.89 7.18
C THR A 14 5.08 -34.58 6.60
N ASP A 15 4.12 -35.50 6.81
CA ASP A 15 2.72 -35.18 6.58
C ASP A 15 2.31 -33.99 7.47
N ILE A 16 1.70 -32.98 6.86
CA ILE A 16 1.26 -31.75 7.53
C ILE A 16 -0.16 -31.40 7.08
N ASP A 17 -0.98 -30.93 8.02
CA ASP A 17 -2.26 -30.28 7.70
C ASP A 17 -2.01 -28.77 7.56
N ILE A 18 -2.30 -28.22 6.38
CA ILE A 18 -2.04 -26.83 6.04
C ILE A 18 -3.37 -26.08 6.00
N ARG A 19 -3.51 -25.08 6.88
CA ARG A 19 -4.61 -24.12 6.80
C ARG A 19 -4.18 -22.88 6.05
N VAL A 20 -4.95 -22.49 5.04
CA VAL A 20 -4.73 -21.22 4.32
C VAL A 20 -4.92 -20.08 5.31
N ALA A 21 -3.92 -19.22 5.45
CA ALA A 21 -3.98 -18.05 6.34
C ALA A 21 -5.16 -17.10 5.99
N ILE A 22 -5.64 -17.16 4.74
CA ILE A 22 -6.83 -16.48 4.24
C ILE A 22 -7.92 -17.54 4.02
N SER A 23 -8.65 -17.90 5.08
CA SER A 23 -9.61 -19.01 5.00
C SER A 23 -11.03 -18.59 4.58
N THR A 24 -11.37 -17.30 4.60
CA THR A 24 -12.75 -16.85 4.41
C THR A 24 -12.83 -15.66 3.45
N PHE A 25 -13.42 -15.89 2.28
CA PHE A 25 -13.81 -14.83 1.36
C PHE A 25 -15.25 -14.40 1.65
N HIS A 26 -15.47 -13.10 1.55
CA HIS A 26 -16.75 -12.44 1.72
C HIS A 26 -17.18 -11.84 0.38
N LYS A 27 -18.49 -11.67 0.20
CA LYS A 27 -19.03 -10.98 -0.97
C LYS A 27 -18.92 -9.47 -0.78
N ALA A 28 -18.42 -8.79 -1.79
CA ALA A 28 -18.48 -7.35 -1.99
C ALA A 28 -19.19 -7.05 -3.32
N ARG A 29 -19.49 -5.78 -3.56
CA ARG A 29 -19.88 -5.30 -4.90
C ARG A 29 -18.88 -4.26 -5.36
N LEU A 30 -18.59 -4.23 -6.66
CA LEU A 30 -17.78 -3.16 -7.22
C LEU A 30 -18.57 -1.84 -7.20
N LYS A 31 -18.29 -0.95 -6.24
CA LYS A 31 -19.00 0.33 -6.01
C LYS A 31 -18.65 1.35 -7.09
N SER A 32 -17.36 1.50 -7.39
CA SER A 32 -16.89 2.41 -8.44
C SER A 32 -15.49 2.05 -8.93
N LYS A 33 -15.16 2.58 -10.10
CA LYS A 33 -13.83 2.55 -10.70
C LYS A 33 -13.51 3.93 -11.27
N ARG A 34 -12.30 4.43 -11.04
CA ARG A 34 -11.86 5.73 -11.56
C ARG A 34 -10.39 5.69 -11.94
N MET A 35 -10.05 6.15 -13.14
CA MET A 35 -8.65 6.31 -13.52
C MET A 35 -8.06 7.52 -12.77
N LEU A 36 -7.01 7.27 -11.99
CA LEU A 36 -6.24 8.31 -11.30
C LEU A 36 -5.06 8.81 -12.16
N SER A 37 -4.61 7.98 -13.10
CA SER A 37 -3.64 8.33 -14.14
C SER A 37 -3.73 7.31 -15.28
N GLY A 38 -2.91 7.40 -16.31
CA GLY A 38 -2.93 6.46 -17.44
C GLY A 38 -2.71 4.98 -17.07
N GLN A 39 -2.18 4.66 -15.89
CA GLN A 39 -1.93 3.28 -15.45
C GLN A 39 -2.44 2.95 -14.05
N ILE A 40 -2.97 3.92 -13.29
CA ILE A 40 -3.46 3.68 -11.93
C ILE A 40 -4.96 3.88 -11.90
N MET A 41 -5.67 2.89 -11.40
CA MET A 41 -7.12 2.90 -11.21
C MET A 41 -7.44 2.82 -9.72
N GLU A 42 -8.30 3.72 -9.24
CA GLU A 42 -8.99 3.58 -7.97
C GLU A 42 -10.15 2.60 -8.14
N VAL A 43 -10.20 1.61 -7.26
CA VAL A 43 -11.27 0.61 -7.18
C VAL A 43 -11.88 0.72 -5.79
N VAL A 44 -13.19 0.92 -5.75
CA VAL A 44 -13.94 0.98 -4.49
C VAL A 44 -14.89 -0.19 -4.44
N LEU A 45 -14.82 -0.96 -3.36
CA LEU A 45 -15.70 -2.09 -3.08
C LEU A 45 -16.71 -1.66 -2.03
N GLU A 46 -17.99 -1.91 -2.28
CA GLU A 46 -19.05 -1.86 -1.28
C GLU A 46 -19.01 -3.17 -0.49
N VAL A 47 -18.91 -3.06 0.83
CA VAL A 47 -18.79 -4.19 1.75
C VAL A 47 -19.77 -4.08 2.90
N LYS A 48 -20.00 -5.19 3.61
CA LYS A 48 -20.59 -5.08 4.95
C LYS A 48 -19.63 -4.32 5.85
N LYS A 49 -20.16 -3.63 6.86
CA LYS A 49 -19.36 -2.82 7.78
C LYS A 49 -18.16 -3.60 8.32
N VAL A 50 -16.94 -3.12 8.04
CA VAL A 50 -15.67 -3.73 8.44
C VAL A 50 -14.76 -2.69 9.06
N PHE A 51 -14.09 -3.04 10.16
CA PHE A 51 -13.06 -2.19 10.76
C PHE A 51 -11.68 -2.50 10.17
N TYR A 52 -10.98 -1.45 9.75
CA TYR A 52 -9.67 -1.54 9.11
C TYR A 52 -8.79 -0.32 9.42
N ASN A 53 -7.51 -0.43 9.12
CA ASN A 53 -6.51 0.61 9.30
C ASN A 53 -5.66 0.78 8.03
N ALA A 54 -4.74 1.75 8.03
CA ALA A 54 -3.90 2.03 6.87
C ALA A 54 -2.85 0.95 6.53
N LYS A 55 -2.74 -0.11 7.36
CA LYS A 55 -1.95 -1.32 7.08
C LYS A 55 -2.82 -2.50 6.65
N SER A 56 -4.13 -2.31 6.54
CA SER A 56 -5.02 -3.35 6.07
C SER A 56 -4.78 -3.66 4.59
N VAL A 57 -4.88 -4.95 4.26
CA VAL A 57 -4.70 -5.48 2.91
C VAL A 57 -5.95 -6.23 2.53
N ILE A 58 -6.53 -5.89 1.38
CA ILE A 58 -7.61 -6.66 0.78
C ILE A 58 -7.04 -7.65 -0.21
N SER A 59 -7.59 -8.85 -0.26
CA SER A 59 -7.27 -9.82 -1.30
C SER A 59 -8.52 -10.12 -2.11
N LEU A 60 -8.46 -9.88 -3.41
CA LEU A 60 -9.54 -10.17 -4.35
C LEU A 60 -9.34 -11.56 -4.94
N LYS A 61 -10.42 -12.34 -4.99
CA LYS A 61 -10.44 -13.64 -5.68
C LYS A 61 -10.96 -13.46 -7.10
N TYR A 62 -10.32 -14.14 -8.04
CA TYR A 62 -10.73 -14.16 -9.44
C TYR A 62 -12.04 -14.96 -9.59
N PRO A 63 -13.07 -14.44 -10.27
CA PRO A 63 -14.38 -15.09 -10.33
C PRO A 63 -14.37 -16.49 -10.96
N GLU A 64 -13.54 -16.70 -11.99
CA GLU A 64 -13.53 -17.95 -12.79
C GLU A 64 -12.42 -18.93 -12.36
N GLY A 65 -11.77 -18.70 -11.21
CA GLY A 65 -10.63 -19.52 -10.81
C GLY A 65 -10.20 -19.37 -9.36
N SER A 66 -9.03 -19.92 -9.04
CA SER A 66 -8.43 -19.87 -7.70
C SER A 66 -7.42 -18.72 -7.54
N ALA A 67 -7.19 -17.92 -8.58
CA ALA A 67 -6.23 -16.82 -8.52
C ALA A 67 -6.69 -15.76 -7.51
N VAL A 68 -5.74 -15.25 -6.73
CA VAL A 68 -5.97 -14.23 -5.71
C VAL A 68 -4.92 -13.13 -5.88
N ARG A 69 -5.33 -11.87 -5.73
CA ARG A 69 -4.40 -10.73 -5.74
C ARG A 69 -4.68 -9.78 -4.58
N SER A 70 -3.62 -9.42 -3.87
CA SER A 70 -3.69 -8.51 -2.73
C SER A 70 -3.40 -7.07 -3.13
N TYR A 71 -4.07 -6.13 -2.45
CA TYR A 71 -3.94 -4.69 -2.62
C TYR A 71 -4.02 -4.02 -1.24
N SER A 72 -3.18 -3.01 -1.01
CA SER A 72 -3.31 -2.17 0.18
C SER A 72 -4.66 -1.47 0.18
N VAL A 73 -5.27 -1.36 1.36
CA VAL A 73 -6.37 -0.43 1.58
C VAL A 73 -5.82 0.99 1.57
N VAL A 74 -6.50 1.89 0.89
CA VAL A 74 -6.22 3.32 0.85
C VAL A 74 -7.31 4.05 1.63
N THR A 75 -6.91 4.78 2.66
CA THR A 75 -7.78 5.58 3.53
C THR A 75 -7.47 7.08 3.43
N LEU A 76 -6.68 7.44 2.43
CA LEU A 76 -6.25 8.81 2.18
C LEU A 76 -7.48 9.66 1.86
N GLY A 77 -7.69 10.74 2.63
CA GLY A 77 -8.89 11.57 2.52
C GLY A 77 -10.06 11.12 3.39
N GLY A 78 -9.97 9.97 4.07
CA GLY A 78 -10.97 9.51 5.03
C GLY A 78 -11.20 7.99 5.01
N LYS A 79 -11.82 7.50 6.09
CA LYS A 79 -12.29 6.10 6.18
C LYS A 79 -13.79 6.04 5.97
N ASP A 80 -14.22 5.02 5.25
CA ASP A 80 -15.61 4.65 5.12
C ASP A 80 -15.75 3.16 5.48
N TYR A 81 -16.43 2.85 6.58
CA TYR A 81 -16.49 1.48 7.07
C TYR A 81 -17.40 0.57 6.23
N ASP A 82 -18.20 1.13 5.32
CA ASP A 82 -19.01 0.38 4.36
C ASP A 82 -18.33 0.22 2.98
N SER A 83 -17.11 0.74 2.82
CA SER A 83 -16.35 0.59 1.59
C SER A 83 -14.86 0.34 1.82
N LEU A 84 -14.24 -0.31 0.83
CA LEU A 84 -12.80 -0.55 0.79
C LEU A 84 -12.25 0.00 -0.52
N THR A 85 -11.33 0.95 -0.42
CA THR A 85 -10.68 1.58 -1.57
C THR A 85 -9.28 1.00 -1.74
N CYS A 86 -8.89 0.70 -2.97
CA CYS A 86 -7.51 0.39 -3.31
C CYS A 86 -7.08 1.08 -4.61
N HIS A 87 -5.78 1.33 -4.73
CA HIS A 87 -5.18 1.89 -5.95
C HIS A 87 -4.41 0.80 -6.69
N VAL A 88 -4.87 0.47 -7.89
CA VAL A 88 -4.38 -0.64 -8.69
C VAL A 88 -3.57 -0.12 -9.86
N LYS A 89 -2.30 -0.55 -9.95
CA LYS A 89 -1.52 -0.39 -11.18
C LYS A 89 -1.93 -1.43 -12.21
N LEU A 90 -2.49 -0.98 -13.32
CA LEU A 90 -2.86 -1.82 -14.44
C LEU A 90 -1.59 -2.29 -15.17
N ARG A 91 -1.47 -3.61 -15.36
CA ARG A 91 -0.40 -4.24 -16.15
C ARG A 91 -1.02 -4.83 -17.41
N GLU A 92 -0.40 -4.56 -18.55
CA GLU A 92 -0.79 -5.17 -19.83
C GLU A 92 -0.73 -6.70 -19.71
N GLY A 93 -1.78 -7.38 -20.19
CA GLY A 93 -1.92 -8.84 -20.05
C GLY A 93 -2.13 -9.35 -18.61
N GLY A 94 -2.20 -8.47 -17.62
CA GLY A 94 -2.42 -8.86 -16.22
C GLY A 94 -3.85 -9.33 -15.97
N LEU A 95 -4.01 -10.54 -15.44
CA LEU A 95 -5.32 -11.18 -15.19
C LEU A 95 -6.30 -10.26 -14.43
N PHE A 96 -5.88 -9.74 -13.27
CA PHE A 96 -6.72 -8.83 -12.48
C PHE A 96 -6.83 -7.43 -13.08
N SER A 97 -5.87 -6.99 -13.90
CA SER A 97 -5.98 -5.71 -14.61
C SER A 97 -7.05 -5.78 -15.70
N GLY A 98 -7.08 -6.87 -16.47
CA GLY A 98 -8.13 -7.15 -17.43
C GLY A 98 -9.50 -7.30 -16.76
N LEU A 99 -9.57 -8.07 -15.68
CA LEU A 99 -10.77 -8.20 -14.85
C LEU A 99 -11.29 -6.82 -14.44
N LEU A 100 -10.51 -6.02 -13.72
CA LEU A 100 -10.97 -4.75 -13.17
C LEU A 100 -11.33 -3.73 -14.25
N LEU A 101 -10.68 -3.74 -15.41
CA LEU A 101 -11.07 -2.89 -16.53
C LEU A 101 -12.46 -3.24 -17.05
N GLN A 102 -12.75 -4.53 -17.24
CA GLN A 102 -13.98 -5.00 -17.88
C GLN A 102 -15.14 -5.23 -16.91
N TRP A 103 -14.85 -5.50 -15.62
CA TRP A 103 -15.85 -5.87 -14.62
C TRP A 103 -16.86 -4.74 -14.41
N PRO A 104 -18.16 -4.94 -14.65
CA PRO A 104 -19.14 -3.88 -14.53
C PRO A 104 -19.30 -3.40 -13.07
N VAL A 105 -19.54 -2.09 -12.92
CA VAL A 105 -19.92 -1.51 -11.62
C VAL A 105 -21.25 -2.14 -11.18
N GLY A 106 -21.35 -2.49 -9.89
CA GLY A 106 -22.50 -3.15 -9.29
C GLY A 106 -22.40 -4.68 -9.25
N GLU A 107 -21.50 -5.28 -10.01
CA GLU A 107 -21.30 -6.74 -10.03
C GLU A 107 -20.57 -7.23 -8.78
N PRO A 108 -20.86 -8.46 -8.32
CA PRO A 108 -20.26 -9.01 -7.12
C PRO A 108 -18.79 -9.38 -7.36
N LEU A 109 -17.99 -9.24 -6.30
CA LEU A 109 -16.62 -9.74 -6.20
C LEU A 109 -16.45 -10.45 -4.86
N GLU A 110 -15.50 -11.38 -4.79
CA GLU A 110 -15.12 -12.01 -3.54
C GLU A 110 -13.83 -11.37 -3.01
N TYR A 111 -13.84 -10.99 -1.74
CA TYR A 111 -12.70 -10.39 -1.06
C TYR A 111 -12.44 -11.01 0.30
N SER A 112 -11.21 -10.95 0.76
CA SER A 112 -10.84 -11.11 2.16
C SER A 112 -10.05 -9.89 2.61
N ILE A 113 -9.94 -9.70 3.92
CA ILE A 113 -9.19 -8.59 4.50
C ILE A 113 -8.32 -9.09 5.63
N ALA A 114 -7.05 -8.67 5.61
CA ALA A 114 -6.13 -8.80 6.73
C ALA A 114 -5.90 -7.41 7.31
N SER A 115 -6.18 -7.23 8.60
CA SER A 115 -6.02 -5.97 9.33
C SER A 115 -5.05 -6.18 10.48
N PRO A 116 -3.72 -6.08 10.25
CA PRO A 116 -2.75 -6.25 11.31
C PRO A 116 -2.91 -5.16 12.37
N ALA A 117 -2.54 -5.48 13.61
CA ALA A 117 -2.42 -4.46 14.66
C ALA A 117 -1.38 -3.41 14.25
N LEU A 118 -1.70 -2.13 14.45
CA LEU A 118 -0.73 -1.06 14.25
C LEU A 118 0.29 -1.08 15.40
N PRO A 119 1.58 -0.92 15.11
CA PRO A 119 2.57 -0.78 16.18
C PRO A 119 2.28 0.47 17.00
N VAL A 120 2.68 0.41 18.27
CA VAL A 120 2.67 1.55 19.17
C VAL A 120 4.11 1.97 19.37
N TYR A 121 4.43 3.18 18.93
CA TYR A 121 5.73 3.79 19.17
C TYR A 121 5.73 4.48 20.54
N GLU A 122 6.61 4.05 21.43
CA GLU A 122 6.78 4.64 22.76
C GLU A 122 7.58 5.95 22.70
N GLN A 123 8.44 6.09 21.70
CA GLN A 123 9.20 7.32 21.46
C GLN A 123 8.32 8.36 20.78
N SER A 124 8.50 9.63 21.17
CA SER A 124 7.84 10.75 20.50
C SER A 124 8.33 10.84 19.06
N LEU A 125 7.44 10.54 18.12
CA LEU A 125 7.67 10.78 16.71
C LEU A 125 7.28 12.24 16.42
N SER A 126 8.21 13.05 15.92
CA SER A 126 7.92 14.42 15.48
C SER A 126 8.05 14.60 13.97
N ARG A 127 8.70 13.64 13.29
CA ARG A 127 9.02 13.68 11.86
C ARG A 127 8.85 12.30 11.22
N LEU A 128 8.46 12.26 9.95
CA LEU A 128 8.30 11.02 9.18
C LEU A 128 8.92 11.11 7.79
N ASN A 129 9.59 10.04 7.36
CA ASN A 129 9.87 9.82 5.95
C ASN A 129 8.75 8.96 5.33
N VAL A 130 8.26 9.35 4.16
CA VAL A 130 7.34 8.56 3.34
C VAL A 130 7.99 8.30 1.99
N VAL A 131 8.28 7.04 1.69
CA VAL A 131 8.93 6.63 0.44
C VAL A 131 7.99 5.74 -0.34
N SER A 132 7.69 6.11 -1.59
CA SER A 132 6.80 5.30 -2.42
C SER A 132 7.07 5.43 -3.91
N GLY A 133 6.86 4.32 -4.62
CA GLY A 133 6.83 4.27 -6.08
C GLY A 133 5.64 3.50 -6.63
N GLY A 134 5.23 3.82 -7.86
CA GLY A 134 4.14 3.12 -8.55
C GLY A 134 2.78 3.38 -7.89
N SER A 135 1.97 2.33 -7.68
CA SER A 135 0.64 2.48 -7.04
C SER A 135 0.70 2.66 -5.52
N GLY A 136 1.86 2.51 -4.88
CA GLY A 136 1.99 2.50 -3.41
C GLY A 136 1.66 3.82 -2.71
N MET A 137 1.63 4.95 -3.43
CA MET A 137 1.63 6.28 -2.81
C MET A 137 0.39 6.55 -1.96
N GLY A 138 -0.80 6.18 -2.44
CA GLY A 138 -2.04 6.32 -1.66
C GLY A 138 -1.99 5.56 -0.34
N ALA A 139 -1.44 4.34 -0.34
CA ALA A 139 -1.32 3.52 0.87
C ALA A 139 -0.25 4.06 1.83
N ALA A 140 0.91 4.48 1.30
CA ALA A 140 1.97 5.08 2.11
C ALA A 140 1.48 6.35 2.83
N LEU A 141 0.75 7.23 2.12
CA LEU A 141 0.20 8.45 2.69
C LEU A 141 -1.00 8.21 3.61
N SER A 142 -1.77 7.13 3.38
CA SER A 142 -2.80 6.70 4.34
C SER A 142 -2.18 6.38 5.71
N ARG A 143 -1.03 5.69 5.72
CA ARG A 143 -0.30 5.38 6.97
C ARG A 143 0.27 6.62 7.62
N ALA A 144 0.89 7.48 6.81
CA ALA A 144 1.40 8.76 7.29
C ALA A 144 0.28 9.59 7.93
N GLN A 145 -0.91 9.63 7.34
CA GLN A 145 -2.06 10.38 7.85
C GLN A 145 -2.50 9.86 9.23
N GLU A 146 -2.61 8.54 9.41
CA GLU A 146 -2.92 7.95 10.71
C GLU A 146 -1.86 8.25 11.77
N LEU A 147 -0.57 8.21 11.39
CA LEU A 147 0.54 8.51 12.30
C LEU A 147 0.61 9.99 12.67
N VAL A 148 0.40 10.90 11.70
CA VAL A 148 0.32 12.35 11.95
C VAL A 148 -0.78 12.64 12.96
N ALA A 149 -1.99 12.10 12.75
CA ALA A 149 -3.12 12.32 13.64
C ALA A 149 -2.89 11.72 15.04
N LYS A 150 -2.26 10.53 15.12
CA LYS A 150 -2.06 9.81 16.39
C LYS A 150 -0.92 10.37 17.23
N TYR A 151 0.18 10.79 16.60
CA TYR A 151 1.41 11.17 17.28
C TYR A 151 1.74 12.67 17.21
N GLY A 152 0.95 13.47 16.49
CA GLY A 152 1.20 14.91 16.38
C GLY A 152 2.49 15.22 15.60
N ILE A 153 2.76 14.45 14.54
CA ILE A 153 3.91 14.65 13.65
C ILE A 153 3.86 16.08 13.08
N ARG A 154 4.99 16.78 13.14
CA ARG A 154 5.11 18.17 12.68
C ARG A 154 5.65 18.29 11.26
N GLU A 155 6.42 17.30 10.81
CA GLU A 155 7.09 17.34 9.51
C GLU A 155 7.01 15.98 8.81
N VAL A 156 6.68 15.98 7.53
CA VAL A 156 6.64 14.80 6.67
C VAL A 156 7.44 15.06 5.40
N ALA A 157 8.50 14.29 5.20
CA ALA A 157 9.26 14.30 3.95
C ALA A 157 8.80 13.15 3.05
N ILE A 158 8.24 13.49 1.89
CA ILE A 158 7.74 12.55 0.89
C ILE A 158 8.79 12.39 -0.21
N TYR A 159 9.27 11.17 -0.38
CA TYR A 159 10.23 10.75 -1.39
C TYR A 159 9.51 9.93 -2.45
N ALA A 160 9.08 10.61 -3.51
CA ALA A 160 8.32 10.01 -4.60
C ALA A 160 9.27 9.43 -5.65
N VAL A 161 9.30 8.10 -5.78
CA VAL A 161 10.14 7.39 -6.74
C VAL A 161 9.36 7.16 -8.03
N ASN A 162 9.74 7.83 -9.11
CA ASN A 162 9.05 7.79 -10.41
C ASN A 162 10.03 7.49 -11.54
N ARG A 163 9.54 7.17 -12.75
CA ARG A 163 10.43 6.93 -13.91
C ARG A 163 11.24 8.16 -14.32
N ALA A 164 10.64 9.34 -14.20
CA ALA A 164 11.26 10.62 -14.53
C ALA A 164 10.78 11.66 -13.50
N GLY A 165 9.87 12.54 -13.89
CA GLY A 165 9.23 13.51 -12.99
C GLY A 165 8.15 12.91 -12.09
N LEU A 166 7.62 13.75 -11.21
CA LEU A 166 6.48 13.43 -10.35
C LEU A 166 5.26 13.09 -11.21
N SER A 167 4.73 11.87 -11.09
CA SER A 167 3.53 11.47 -11.84
C SER A 167 2.27 12.16 -11.34
N ASP A 168 1.29 12.36 -12.23
CA ASP A 168 -0.03 12.93 -11.88
C ASP A 168 -0.71 12.18 -10.72
N TYR A 169 -0.56 10.85 -10.69
CA TYR A 169 -1.05 10.02 -9.59
C TYR A 169 -0.40 10.39 -8.26
N HIS A 170 0.94 10.48 -8.21
CA HIS A 170 1.64 10.86 -6.98
C HIS A 170 1.29 12.28 -6.57
N ALA A 171 1.27 13.24 -7.52
CA ALA A 171 0.87 14.61 -7.25
C ALA A 171 -0.54 14.68 -6.65
N GLY A 172 -1.51 13.96 -7.24
CA GLY A 172 -2.88 13.90 -6.73
C GLY A 172 -2.98 13.34 -5.31
N CYS A 173 -2.25 12.26 -5.00
CA CYS A 173 -2.21 11.71 -3.64
C CYS A 173 -1.55 12.69 -2.64
N ILE A 174 -0.45 13.35 -3.02
CA ILE A 174 0.24 14.32 -2.17
C ILE A 174 -0.64 15.53 -1.87
N GLU A 175 -1.35 16.05 -2.87
CA GLU A 175 -2.28 17.16 -2.69
C GLU A 175 -3.48 16.78 -1.81
N MET A 176 -3.99 15.55 -1.94
CA MET A 176 -5.01 15.05 -1.00
C MET A 176 -4.45 14.97 0.42
N PHE A 177 -3.25 14.42 0.59
CA PHE A 177 -2.60 14.32 1.88
C PHE A 177 -2.44 15.69 2.55
N ARG A 178 -1.88 16.68 1.84
CA ARG A 178 -1.71 18.06 2.31
C ARG A 178 -3.00 18.70 2.81
N LYS A 179 -4.14 18.38 2.21
CA LYS A 179 -5.45 18.90 2.64
C LYS A 179 -5.98 18.24 3.92
N THR A 180 -5.41 17.11 4.32
CA THR A 180 -5.91 16.26 5.42
C THR A 180 -5.04 16.29 6.66
N VAL A 181 -3.89 16.97 6.62
CA VAL A 181 -2.92 17.03 7.72
C VAL A 181 -2.50 18.45 8.01
N GLU A 182 -2.24 18.74 9.29
CA GLU A 182 -1.71 20.01 9.78
C GLU A 182 -0.22 19.85 10.12
N CYS A 183 0.61 19.58 9.12
CA CYS A 183 2.06 19.42 9.27
C CYS A 183 2.81 19.96 8.04
N ASP A 184 4.10 20.24 8.21
CA ASP A 184 4.97 20.67 7.11
C ASP A 184 5.25 19.49 6.17
N VAL A 185 4.95 19.66 4.88
CA VAL A 185 5.08 18.59 3.87
C VAL A 185 6.12 18.95 2.82
N HIS A 186 7.28 18.30 2.90
CA HIS A 186 8.36 18.40 1.92
C HIS A 186 8.25 17.28 0.88
N VAL A 187 8.49 17.58 -0.39
CA VAL A 187 8.36 16.61 -1.48
C VAL A 187 9.63 16.61 -2.30
N THR A 188 10.26 15.45 -2.41
CA THR A 188 11.40 15.19 -3.29
C THR A 188 11.03 14.09 -4.27
N ASN A 189 11.24 14.33 -5.56
CA ASN A 189 11.06 13.31 -6.59
C ASN A 189 12.41 12.71 -6.97
N PHE A 190 12.52 11.38 -6.92
CA PHE A 190 13.68 10.64 -7.38
C PHE A 190 13.35 9.83 -8.65
N PRO A 191 14.17 9.92 -9.71
CA PRO A 191 14.15 8.96 -10.80
C PRO A 191 14.43 7.54 -10.30
N PHE A 192 13.67 6.56 -10.79
CA PHE A 192 13.79 5.16 -10.36
C PHE A 192 15.17 4.58 -10.67
N SER A 193 15.77 4.99 -11.79
CA SER A 193 17.14 4.60 -12.17
C SER A 193 18.19 5.10 -11.19
N GLU A 194 17.98 6.28 -10.59
CA GLU A 194 18.86 6.84 -9.57
C GLU A 194 18.66 6.11 -8.24
N TRP A 195 17.39 5.97 -7.80
CA TRP A 195 17.04 5.27 -6.56
C TRP A 195 17.57 3.84 -6.48
N THR A 196 17.52 3.13 -7.61
CA THR A 196 17.96 1.74 -7.70
C THR A 196 19.45 1.59 -7.99
N HIS A 197 20.18 2.68 -8.19
CA HIS A 197 21.61 2.64 -8.43
C HIS A 197 22.34 2.00 -7.23
N PRO A 198 23.36 1.13 -7.44
CA PRO A 198 24.10 0.51 -6.34
C PRO A 198 24.67 1.54 -5.36
N ASP A 199 25.23 2.63 -5.90
CA ASP A 199 25.89 3.70 -5.13
C ASP A 199 24.92 4.76 -4.56
N PHE A 200 23.60 4.58 -4.70
CA PHE A 200 22.63 5.51 -4.12
C PHE A 200 22.70 5.48 -2.59
N ALA A 201 23.21 6.57 -2.00
CA ALA A 201 23.43 6.73 -0.57
C ALA A 201 22.13 7.17 0.14
N ILE A 202 21.23 6.21 0.40
CA ILE A 202 19.90 6.51 0.95
C ILE A 202 19.94 7.31 2.26
N GLY A 203 20.96 7.09 3.09
CA GLY A 203 21.15 7.79 4.36
C GLY A 203 21.41 9.28 4.19
N GLU A 204 21.97 9.73 3.06
CA GLU A 204 22.27 11.15 2.83
C GLU A 204 21.04 11.94 2.36
N HIS A 205 19.98 11.24 1.92
CA HIS A 205 18.78 11.87 1.36
C HIS A 205 17.58 11.87 2.31
N LEU A 206 17.47 10.85 3.16
CA LEU A 206 16.36 10.70 4.10
C LEU A 206 16.60 11.51 5.38
N MET A 207 15.53 11.97 6.02
CA MET A 207 15.67 12.56 7.36
C MET A 207 16.18 11.51 8.35
N HIS A 208 17.27 11.83 9.04
CA HIS A 208 17.89 10.97 10.05
C HIS A 208 17.01 10.84 11.31
N ASP A 209 17.11 9.69 11.98
CA ASP A 209 16.43 9.39 13.25
C ASP A 209 14.90 9.57 13.17
N THR A 210 14.31 9.22 12.02
CA THR A 210 12.86 9.28 11.80
C THR A 210 12.31 7.94 11.34
N LEU A 211 11.05 7.68 11.69
CA LEU A 211 10.33 6.53 11.17
C LEU A 211 10.15 6.68 9.66
N THR A 212 10.53 5.64 8.92
CA THR A 212 10.39 5.59 7.47
C THR A 212 9.29 4.63 7.04
N ILE A 213 8.26 5.16 6.38
CA ILE A 213 7.18 4.37 5.77
C ILE A 213 7.55 4.11 4.32
N GLY A 214 7.59 2.85 3.91
CA GLY A 214 7.88 2.43 2.54
C GLY A 214 6.75 1.59 1.95
N VAL A 215 6.16 2.00 0.84
CA VAL A 215 5.21 1.16 0.09
C VAL A 215 5.54 1.20 -1.40
N GLY A 216 5.80 0.04 -2.00
CA GLY A 216 6.18 -0.02 -3.41
C GLY A 216 6.72 -1.36 -3.85
N SER A 217 7.35 -1.39 -5.03
CA SER A 217 8.04 -2.58 -5.52
C SER A 217 9.31 -2.87 -4.73
N ASP A 218 9.85 -4.08 -4.85
CA ASP A 218 11.10 -4.48 -4.20
C ASP A 218 12.28 -3.57 -4.53
N GLY A 219 12.34 -3.04 -5.76
CA GLY A 219 13.38 -2.07 -6.14
C GLY A 219 13.29 -0.75 -5.36
N VAL A 220 12.10 -0.35 -4.93
CA VAL A 220 11.92 0.84 -4.09
C VAL A 220 12.22 0.50 -2.63
N ILE A 221 11.53 -0.49 -2.07
CA ILE A 221 11.59 -0.74 -0.62
C ILE A 221 12.86 -1.51 -0.20
N GLY A 222 13.52 -2.19 -1.13
CA GLY A 222 14.73 -2.98 -0.85
C GLY A 222 15.85 -2.15 -0.24
N LYS A 223 16.00 -0.89 -0.69
CA LYS A 223 16.98 0.06 -0.15
C LYS A 223 16.67 0.52 1.28
N LEU A 224 15.41 0.40 1.72
CA LEU A 224 14.95 0.84 3.04
C LEU A 224 15.11 -0.24 4.12
N LYS A 225 15.29 -1.51 3.74
CA LYS A 225 15.26 -2.67 4.66
C LYS A 225 16.30 -2.61 5.78
N ASN A 226 17.40 -1.90 5.57
CA ASN A 226 18.49 -1.76 6.53
C ASN A 226 18.38 -0.50 7.40
N LEU A 227 17.33 0.30 7.22
CA LEU A 227 17.09 1.46 8.09
C LEU A 227 16.66 0.99 9.48
N PRO A 228 17.12 1.66 10.55
CA PRO A 228 16.88 1.21 11.92
C PRO A 228 15.39 1.25 12.32
N LEU A 229 14.60 2.13 11.70
CA LEU A 229 13.19 2.32 12.02
C LEU A 229 12.35 2.46 10.74
N CYS A 230 11.75 1.36 10.29
CA CYS A 230 10.94 1.35 9.08
C CYS A 230 9.66 0.50 9.16
N GLU A 231 8.62 0.95 8.43
CA GLU A 231 7.43 0.15 8.10
C GLU A 231 7.35 -0.07 6.59
N LEU A 232 7.57 -1.30 6.14
CA LEU A 232 7.67 -1.62 4.71
C LEU A 232 6.54 -2.53 4.23
N GLU A 233 6.02 -2.27 3.02
CA GLU A 233 5.06 -3.12 2.34
C GLU A 233 5.36 -3.25 0.83
N SER A 234 5.30 -4.47 0.31
CA SER A 234 5.39 -4.78 -1.12
C SER A 234 4.43 -5.92 -1.52
N PHE A 235 3.98 -5.90 -2.77
CA PHE A 235 3.11 -6.93 -3.35
C PHE A 235 3.59 -7.49 -4.71
N GLY A 236 4.90 -7.42 -5.00
CA GLY A 236 5.49 -8.01 -6.22
C GLY A 236 5.12 -7.29 -7.52
#